data_AF-A0A372JWP1-F1
#
_entry.id   AF-A0A372JWP1-F1
#
_cell.length_a   1.000
_cell.length_b   1.000
_cell.length_c   1.000
_cell.angle_alpha   90.00
_cell.angle_beta   90.00
_cell.angle_gamma   90.00
#
_symmetry.space_group_name_H-M   'P 1'
#
loop_
_entity.id
_entity.type
_entity.pdbx_description
1 polymer ?
#
loop_
_entity_poly.entity_id
_entity_poly.type
_entity_poly.pdbx_seq_one_letter_code
_entity_poly.pdbx_strand_id
1 'polypeptide(L)'
;MLSGVVHAQTDATVTLPFETHAAFFSREVKLRAVLDPQVFTLDPGAQAERHWQGIEHVAGVRNAHGDDPPTSPLYTAKAVPLKMTAAQWFGASGTVTLASRADGREDVTLVLHGLKPGGVFSVFENHFDQKPVGFTPLDGTGTANAFVADPSGSARVTMTAPARLTHANAVLVVYHSDNETHGTERGALGETAHHQLIARLP
;
A
#
# COMPACT_ATOMS: atom_id res chain seq x y z
N MET A 1 -33.18 -29.69 29.94
CA MET A 1 -32.30 -28.53 29.75
C MET A 1 -30.86 -29.04 29.81
N LEU A 2 -30.22 -29.28 28.67
CA LEU A 2 -28.81 -29.66 28.61
C LEU A 2 -28.10 -28.59 27.79
N SER A 3 -27.21 -27.88 28.48
CA SER A 3 -26.41 -26.76 27.98
C SER A 3 -25.58 -27.17 26.77
N GLY A 4 -25.76 -26.46 25.66
CA GLY A 4 -24.85 -26.51 24.53
C GLY A 4 -23.55 -25.81 24.90
N VAL A 5 -22.45 -26.55 24.91
CA VAL A 5 -21.10 -25.97 24.91
C VAL A 5 -20.89 -25.36 23.53
N VAL A 6 -21.04 -24.05 23.42
CA VAL A 6 -20.58 -23.29 22.25
C VAL A 6 -19.07 -23.32 22.30
N HIS A 7 -18.45 -24.15 21.45
CA HIS A 7 -17.02 -24.04 21.19
C HIS A 7 -16.82 -22.70 20.49
N ALA A 8 -16.32 -21.70 21.23
CA ALA A 8 -15.78 -20.50 20.62
C ALA A 8 -14.54 -20.94 19.85
N GLN A 9 -14.72 -21.27 18.58
CA GLN A 9 -13.61 -21.47 17.66
C GLN A 9 -13.00 -20.08 17.48
N THR A 10 -11.97 -19.77 18.27
CA THR A 10 -11.11 -18.62 18.00
C THR A 10 -10.47 -18.87 16.65
N ASP A 11 -10.97 -18.20 15.62
CA ASP A 11 -10.36 -18.27 14.31
C ASP A 11 -8.89 -17.89 14.39
N ALA A 12 -8.07 -18.62 13.64
CA ALA A 12 -6.63 -18.52 13.74
C ALA A 12 -6.14 -17.12 13.38
N THR A 13 -5.28 -16.55 14.22
CA THR A 13 -4.49 -15.38 13.86
C THR A 13 -3.64 -15.71 12.64
N VAL A 14 -3.72 -14.88 11.60
CA VAL A 14 -2.93 -15.02 10.37
C VAL A 14 -1.91 -13.89 10.32
N THR A 15 -0.65 -14.21 10.04
CA THR A 15 0.40 -13.21 9.79
C THR A 15 0.92 -13.38 8.37
N LEU A 16 0.89 -12.30 7.60
CA LEU A 16 1.32 -12.26 6.20
C LEU A 16 2.46 -11.25 6.04
N PRO A 17 3.49 -11.57 5.23
CA PRO A 17 4.48 -10.57 4.83
C PRO A 17 3.85 -9.59 3.84
N PHE A 18 4.27 -8.33 3.91
CA PHE A 18 4.09 -7.38 2.82
C PHE A 18 5.11 -7.65 1.72
N GLU A 19 4.68 -7.49 0.46
CA GLU A 19 5.57 -7.24 -0.67
C GLU A 19 5.41 -5.80 -1.16
N THR A 20 6.34 -5.33 -2.01
CA THR A 20 6.17 -4.01 -2.64
C THR A 20 5.03 -4.04 -3.64
N HIS A 21 4.27 -2.95 -3.72
CA HIS A 21 3.20 -2.81 -4.70
C HIS A 21 3.74 -2.93 -6.14
N ALA A 22 4.96 -2.45 -6.41
CA ALA A 22 5.64 -2.63 -7.69
C ALA A 22 5.83 -4.10 -8.09
N ALA A 23 6.33 -4.93 -7.16
CA ALA A 23 6.53 -6.36 -7.40
C ALA A 23 5.20 -7.09 -7.62
N PHE A 24 4.21 -6.79 -6.79
CA PHE A 24 2.84 -7.29 -6.95
C PHE A 24 2.26 -6.92 -8.32
N PHE A 25 2.26 -5.62 -8.65
CA PHE A 25 1.71 -5.09 -9.88
C PHE A 25 2.36 -5.73 -11.12
N SER A 26 3.69 -5.76 -11.14
CA SER A 26 4.46 -6.31 -12.25
C SER A 26 4.15 -7.79 -12.49
N ARG A 27 3.91 -8.57 -11.43
CA ARG A 27 3.47 -9.96 -11.55
C ARG A 27 2.04 -10.07 -12.10
N GLU A 28 1.11 -9.25 -11.61
CA GLU A 28 -0.29 -9.24 -12.08
C GLU A 28 -0.40 -8.89 -13.57
N VAL A 29 0.41 -7.94 -14.05
CA VAL A 29 0.46 -7.55 -15.47
C VAL A 29 1.50 -8.32 -16.29
N LYS A 30 2.14 -9.34 -15.71
CA LYS A 30 3.11 -10.26 -16.36
C LYS A 30 4.31 -9.55 -17.00
N LEU A 31 4.81 -8.50 -16.35
CA LEU A 31 6.05 -7.84 -16.74
C LEU A 31 7.27 -8.72 -16.43
N ARG A 32 8.31 -8.59 -17.26
CA ARG A 32 9.58 -9.32 -17.10
C ARG A 32 10.46 -8.76 -15.98
N ALA A 33 10.32 -7.47 -15.70
CA ALA A 33 11.08 -6.75 -14.67
C ALA A 33 10.10 -6.01 -13.76
N VAL A 34 10.55 -5.74 -12.53
CA VAL A 34 9.77 -4.96 -11.57
C VAL A 34 9.73 -3.50 -12.01
N LEU A 35 8.52 -2.97 -12.13
CA LEU A 35 8.21 -1.58 -12.43
C LEU A 35 7.20 -1.10 -11.38
N ASP A 36 7.45 0.09 -10.83
CA ASP A 36 6.45 0.78 -10.02
C ASP A 36 5.56 1.66 -10.91
N PRO A 37 4.23 1.42 -10.93
CA PRO A 37 3.35 2.18 -11.79
C PRO A 37 3.10 3.62 -11.32
N GLN A 38 3.51 4.01 -10.09
CA GLN A 38 3.09 5.26 -9.45
C GLN A 38 4.26 6.18 -9.02
N VAL A 39 5.51 5.73 -9.09
CA VAL A 39 6.68 6.59 -8.86
C VAL A 39 7.62 6.57 -10.07
N PHE A 40 8.36 7.67 -10.23
CA PHE A 40 9.05 7.97 -11.48
C PHE A 40 10.52 8.33 -11.25
N THR A 41 11.35 8.11 -12.26
CA THR A 41 12.74 8.61 -12.35
C THR A 41 12.87 9.54 -13.54
N LEU A 42 13.87 10.44 -13.51
CA LEU A 42 14.16 11.28 -14.68
C LEU A 42 14.66 10.44 -15.86
N ASP A 43 14.10 10.73 -17.02
CA ASP A 43 14.55 10.22 -18.32
C ASP A 43 14.26 11.30 -19.37
N PRO A 44 15.27 12.07 -19.81
CA PRO A 44 15.09 13.14 -20.78
C PRO A 44 14.48 12.71 -22.12
N GLY A 45 14.58 11.42 -22.48
CA GLY A 45 14.00 10.88 -23.70
C GLY A 45 12.53 10.46 -23.57
N ALA A 46 12.03 10.31 -22.33
CA ALA A 46 10.68 9.85 -22.08
C ALA A 46 9.64 10.89 -22.54
N GLN A 47 8.65 10.41 -23.28
CA GLN A 47 7.51 11.22 -23.72
C GLN A 47 6.44 11.30 -22.63
N ALA A 48 5.54 12.27 -22.74
CA ALA A 48 4.36 12.30 -21.89
C ALA A 48 3.39 11.19 -22.33
N GLU A 49 2.95 10.37 -21.39
CA GLU A 49 2.10 9.21 -21.68
C GLU A 49 1.08 8.98 -20.57
N ARG A 50 -0.03 8.32 -20.93
CA ARG A 50 -1.01 7.77 -19.99
C ARG A 50 -1.01 6.27 -20.12
N HIS A 51 -0.54 5.57 -19.09
CA HIS A 51 -0.34 4.13 -19.20
C HIS A 51 -0.78 3.40 -17.94
N TRP A 52 0.17 2.98 -17.09
CA TRP A 52 -0.11 2.10 -15.96
C TRP A 52 -1.11 2.72 -14.99
N GLN A 53 -2.14 1.94 -14.65
CA GLN A 53 -3.25 2.37 -13.78
C GLN A 53 -3.97 3.64 -14.26
N GLY A 54 -3.81 4.01 -15.53
CA GLY A 54 -4.39 5.23 -16.11
C GLY A 54 -3.75 6.52 -15.60
N ILE A 55 -2.56 6.45 -15.02
CA ILE A 55 -1.79 7.62 -14.58
C ILE A 55 -1.17 8.29 -15.79
N GLU A 56 -1.36 9.60 -15.90
CA GLU A 56 -0.73 10.46 -16.90
C GLU A 56 0.54 11.08 -16.29
N HIS A 57 1.66 10.96 -16.99
CA HIS A 57 2.92 11.60 -16.58
C HIS A 57 3.46 12.54 -17.65
N VAL A 58 4.21 13.55 -17.20
CA VAL A 58 4.85 14.53 -18.08
C VAL A 58 6.03 13.91 -18.83
N ALA A 59 6.48 14.56 -19.89
CA ALA A 59 7.72 14.22 -20.56
C ALA A 59 8.92 14.46 -19.62
N GLY A 60 10.02 13.74 -19.84
CA GLY A 60 11.23 13.84 -19.02
C GLY A 60 11.24 12.94 -17.77
N VAL A 61 10.16 12.19 -17.53
CA VAL A 61 10.08 11.17 -16.48
C VAL A 61 9.55 9.85 -17.05
N ARG A 62 10.03 8.73 -16.49
CA ARG A 62 9.51 7.38 -16.73
C ARG A 62 9.21 6.70 -15.41
N ASN A 63 8.38 5.66 -15.41
CA ASN A 63 8.19 4.82 -14.23
C ASN A 63 9.54 4.31 -13.68
N ALA A 64 9.63 4.24 -12.35
CA ALA A 64 10.80 3.68 -11.68
C ALA A 64 10.81 2.16 -11.84
N HIS A 65 11.99 1.61 -12.08
CA HIS A 65 12.22 0.17 -12.18
C HIS A 65 12.97 -0.36 -10.97
N GLY A 66 12.77 -1.63 -10.65
CA GLY A 66 13.45 -2.29 -9.54
C GLY A 66 14.97 -2.44 -9.74
N ASP A 67 15.47 -2.28 -10.96
CA ASP A 67 16.89 -2.31 -11.32
C ASP A 67 17.50 -0.91 -11.54
N ASP A 68 16.73 0.16 -11.29
CA ASP A 68 17.29 1.51 -11.28
C ASP A 68 18.40 1.64 -10.23
N PRO A 69 19.43 2.49 -10.47
CA PRO A 69 20.47 2.72 -9.49
C PRO A 69 19.89 3.03 -8.09
N PRO A 70 20.41 2.42 -7.01
CA PRO A 70 19.89 2.61 -5.65
C PRO A 70 19.77 4.08 -5.20
N THR A 71 20.62 4.94 -5.74
CA THR A 71 20.70 6.38 -5.46
C THR A 71 19.83 7.23 -6.38
N SER A 72 19.13 6.64 -7.36
CA SER A 72 18.26 7.36 -8.28
C SER A 72 17.17 8.11 -7.52
N PRO A 73 17.04 9.44 -7.69
CA PRO A 73 15.98 10.21 -7.07
C PRO A 73 14.62 9.86 -7.68
N LEU A 74 13.58 9.84 -6.83
CA LEU A 74 12.21 9.57 -7.25
C LEU A 74 11.36 10.83 -7.34
N TYR A 75 10.38 10.77 -8.23
CA TYR A 75 9.50 11.86 -8.60
C TYR A 75 8.05 11.38 -8.71
N THR A 76 7.13 12.32 -8.63
CA THR A 76 5.73 12.15 -9.03
C THR A 76 5.62 12.11 -10.56
N ALA A 77 4.44 11.78 -11.07
CA ALA A 77 4.08 11.84 -12.48
C ALA A 77 4.23 13.24 -13.09
N LYS A 78 4.24 14.29 -12.25
CA LYS A 78 4.44 15.69 -12.63
C LYS A 78 5.88 16.18 -12.45
N ALA A 79 6.84 15.25 -12.34
CA ALA A 79 8.25 15.54 -12.09
C ALA A 79 8.52 16.34 -10.79
N VAL A 80 7.63 16.23 -9.80
CA VAL A 80 7.85 16.82 -8.47
C VAL A 80 8.72 15.85 -7.64
N PRO A 81 9.84 16.30 -7.04
CA PRO A 81 10.70 15.41 -6.26
C PRO A 81 9.99 14.85 -5.02
N LEU A 82 10.04 13.52 -4.84
CA LEU A 82 9.54 12.83 -3.65
C LEU A 82 10.52 12.89 -2.46
N LYS A 83 11.72 13.46 -2.69
CA LYS A 83 12.81 13.59 -1.70
C LYS A 83 13.20 12.24 -1.09
N MET A 84 13.23 11.20 -1.92
CA MET A 84 13.71 9.87 -1.58
C MET A 84 14.35 9.21 -2.80
N THR A 85 15.15 8.16 -2.56
CA THR A 85 15.79 7.37 -3.62
C THR A 85 15.03 6.08 -3.92
N ALA A 86 15.36 5.45 -5.05
CA ALA A 86 14.84 4.13 -5.42
C ALA A 86 15.07 3.08 -4.30
N ALA A 87 16.26 3.03 -3.69
CA ALA A 87 16.52 2.10 -2.59
C ALA A 87 15.65 2.34 -1.36
N GLN A 88 15.35 3.60 -1.03
CA GLN A 88 14.47 3.93 0.09
C GLN A 88 13.02 3.52 -0.21
N TRP A 89 12.55 3.69 -1.44
CA TRP A 89 11.20 3.31 -1.84
C TRP A 89 10.99 1.79 -1.89
N PHE A 90 11.87 1.09 -2.61
CA PHE A 90 11.78 -0.36 -2.81
C PHE A 90 12.26 -1.17 -1.61
N GLY A 91 12.96 -0.54 -0.65
CA GLY A 91 13.43 -1.18 0.58
C GLY A 91 12.39 -1.27 1.70
N ALA A 92 11.21 -0.67 1.53
CA ALA A 92 10.12 -0.77 2.50
C ALA A 92 9.63 -2.23 2.62
N SER A 93 9.31 -2.64 3.85
CA SER A 93 8.87 -4.00 4.15
C SER A 93 8.05 -4.04 5.44
N GLY A 94 7.45 -5.19 5.73
CA GLY A 94 6.75 -5.39 6.99
C GLY A 94 5.91 -6.65 7.02
N THR A 95 5.10 -6.76 8.06
CA THR A 95 4.08 -7.80 8.21
C THR A 95 2.74 -7.19 8.59
N VAL A 96 1.67 -7.89 8.25
CA VAL A 96 0.33 -7.65 8.78
C VAL A 96 -0.16 -8.89 9.51
N THR A 97 -0.70 -8.70 10.71
CA THR A 97 -1.35 -9.72 11.50
C THR A 97 -2.84 -9.43 11.57
N LEU A 98 -3.65 -10.41 11.20
CA LEU A 98 -5.10 -10.41 11.19
C LEU A 98 -5.59 -11.34 12.30
N ALA A 99 -6.38 -10.81 13.22
CA ALA A 99 -6.97 -11.55 14.32
C ALA A 99 -8.48 -11.35 14.31
N SER A 100 -9.17 -12.38 13.85
CA SER A 100 -10.61 -12.41 13.76
C SER A 100 -11.29 -12.28 15.14
N ARG A 101 -12.34 -11.45 15.22
CA ARG A 101 -13.13 -11.25 16.43
C ARG A 101 -14.44 -12.07 16.41
N ALA A 102 -15.00 -12.28 17.60
CA ALA A 102 -16.28 -12.98 17.77
C ALA A 102 -17.50 -12.21 17.22
N ASP A 103 -17.38 -10.88 17.08
CA ASP A 103 -18.43 -10.00 16.56
C ASP A 103 -18.37 -9.81 15.03
N GLY A 104 -17.55 -10.58 14.33
CA GLY A 104 -17.41 -10.52 12.87
C GLY A 104 -16.44 -9.46 12.36
N ARG A 105 -15.89 -8.61 13.23
CA ARG A 105 -14.81 -7.67 12.90
C ARG A 105 -13.45 -8.36 12.92
N GLU A 106 -12.41 -7.62 12.56
CA GLU A 106 -11.04 -8.13 12.55
C GLU A 106 -10.06 -7.12 13.14
N ASP A 107 -9.23 -7.57 14.08
CA ASP A 107 -8.08 -6.81 14.56
C ASP A 107 -6.95 -6.90 13.56
N VAL A 108 -6.44 -5.74 13.14
CA VAL A 108 -5.36 -5.66 12.16
C VAL A 108 -4.18 -4.93 12.78
N THR A 109 -3.03 -5.59 12.83
CA THR A 109 -1.77 -5.00 13.30
C THR A 109 -0.72 -5.06 12.21
N LEU A 110 -0.17 -3.90 11.85
CA LEU A 110 0.94 -3.78 10.91
C LEU A 110 2.21 -3.48 11.69
N VAL A 111 3.31 -4.13 11.28
CA VAL A 111 4.67 -3.79 11.70
C VAL A 111 5.47 -3.50 10.44
N LEU A 112 5.89 -2.24 10.27
CA LEU A 112 6.47 -1.72 9.04
C LEU A 112 7.86 -1.15 9.28
N HIS A 113 8.74 -1.28 8.29
CA HIS A 113 10.12 -0.81 8.32
C HIS A 113 10.54 -0.27 6.95
N GLY A 114 11.58 0.57 6.93
CA GLY A 114 12.12 1.14 5.70
C GLY A 114 11.18 2.13 5.02
N LEU A 115 10.20 2.66 5.74
CA LEU A 115 9.34 3.75 5.27
C LEU A 115 10.13 5.06 5.22
N LYS A 116 9.65 6.05 4.44
CA LYS A 116 10.18 7.41 4.50
C LYS A 116 9.99 7.99 5.92
N PRO A 117 11.07 8.34 6.65
CA PRO A 117 10.95 8.90 7.99
C PRO A 117 10.08 10.16 8.01
N GLY A 118 9.15 10.25 8.97
CA GLY A 118 8.18 11.33 9.08
C GLY A 118 7.18 11.41 7.92
N GLY A 119 7.13 10.42 7.02
CA GLY A 119 6.15 10.36 5.94
C GLY A 119 4.75 10.05 6.47
N VAL A 120 3.74 10.62 5.82
CA VAL A 120 2.32 10.34 6.08
C VAL A 120 1.88 9.16 5.22
N PHE A 121 1.18 8.22 5.83
CA PHE A 121 0.70 7.00 5.21
C PHE A 121 -0.74 6.74 5.57
N SER A 122 -1.37 5.86 4.82
CA SER A 122 -2.69 5.31 5.16
C SER A 122 -2.82 3.86 4.74
N VAL A 123 -3.78 3.16 5.35
CA VAL A 123 -4.05 1.75 5.11
C VAL A 123 -5.43 1.56 4.51
N PHE A 124 -5.49 0.83 3.40
CA PHE A 124 -6.71 0.53 2.67
C PHE A 124 -6.89 -0.98 2.53
N GLU A 125 -8.14 -1.40 2.47
CA GLU A 125 -8.54 -2.68 1.92
C GLU A 125 -8.73 -2.53 0.40
N ASN A 126 -8.10 -3.43 -0.34
CA ASN A 126 -8.19 -3.53 -1.79
C ASN A 126 -9.16 -4.67 -2.16
N HIS A 127 -10.14 -4.43 -3.02
CA HIS A 127 -11.24 -5.35 -3.36
C HIS A 127 -11.08 -5.89 -4.80
N PHE A 128 -10.48 -7.07 -4.96
CA PHE A 128 -10.18 -7.64 -6.29
C PHE A 128 -11.40 -8.28 -6.98
N ASP A 129 -12.44 -8.58 -6.20
CA ASP A 129 -13.74 -9.07 -6.65
C ASP A 129 -14.60 -7.98 -7.32
N GLN A 130 -14.22 -6.71 -7.19
CA GLN A 130 -14.88 -5.58 -7.84
C GLN A 130 -14.25 -5.24 -9.21
N LYS A 131 -15.07 -4.70 -10.12
CA LYS A 131 -14.65 -4.20 -11.45
C LYS A 131 -15.24 -2.80 -11.70
N PRO A 132 -14.44 -1.70 -11.71
CA PRO A 132 -13.01 -1.67 -11.42
C PRO A 132 -12.69 -2.11 -9.99
N VAL A 133 -11.43 -2.43 -9.73
CA VAL A 133 -10.95 -2.80 -8.38
C VAL A 133 -11.31 -1.69 -7.39
N GLY A 134 -11.93 -2.07 -6.28
CA GLY A 134 -12.42 -1.14 -5.27
C GLY A 134 -11.44 -0.93 -4.13
N PHE A 135 -11.59 0.17 -3.40
CA PHE A 135 -10.75 0.49 -2.25
C PHE A 135 -11.60 1.12 -1.16
N THR A 136 -11.43 0.63 0.07
CA THR A 136 -12.04 1.23 1.27
C THR A 136 -10.95 1.45 2.31
N PRO A 137 -11.04 2.50 3.14
CA PRO A 137 -10.19 2.60 4.32
C PRO A 137 -10.26 1.31 5.12
N LEU A 138 -9.13 0.83 5.64
CA LEU A 138 -9.12 -0.45 6.34
C LEU A 138 -9.96 -0.40 7.63
N ASP A 139 -10.12 0.77 8.25
CA ASP A 139 -11.02 1.00 9.40
C ASP A 139 -12.50 1.18 9.01
N GLY A 140 -12.80 1.17 7.70
CA GLY A 140 -14.13 1.37 7.13
C GLY A 140 -14.62 2.82 7.06
N THR A 141 -14.04 3.73 7.85
CA THR A 141 -14.53 5.12 8.00
C THR A 141 -13.53 6.19 7.55
N GLY A 142 -12.25 5.85 7.39
CA GLY A 142 -11.20 6.79 7.03
C GLY A 142 -10.78 7.73 8.16
N THR A 143 -11.01 7.34 9.42
CA THR A 143 -10.76 8.22 10.59
C THR A 143 -9.50 7.85 11.36
N ALA A 144 -9.10 6.58 11.30
CA ALA A 144 -7.97 5.99 11.99
C ALA A 144 -7.09 5.15 11.04
N ASN A 145 -7.32 5.26 9.73
CA ASN A 145 -6.54 4.53 8.72
C ASN A 145 -5.18 5.18 8.41
N ALA A 146 -4.93 6.40 8.89
CA ALA A 146 -3.70 7.14 8.63
C ALA A 146 -2.68 7.04 9.78
N PHE A 147 -1.39 7.10 9.45
CA PHE A 147 -0.30 7.12 10.42
C PHE A 147 0.92 7.87 9.86
N VAL A 148 1.86 8.21 10.75
CA VAL A 148 3.14 8.81 10.38
C VAL A 148 4.26 7.84 10.74
N ALA A 149 5.19 7.60 9.81
CA ALA A 149 6.38 6.80 10.10
C ALA A 149 7.30 7.54 11.08
N ASP A 150 7.87 6.83 12.04
CA ASP A 150 8.76 7.40 13.03
C ASP A 150 10.11 7.87 12.41
N PRO A 151 10.99 8.55 13.18
CA PRO A 151 12.29 9.02 12.67
C PRO A 151 13.23 7.92 12.15
N SER A 152 13.00 6.65 12.52
CA SER A 152 13.74 5.49 12.01
C SER A 152 13.15 4.91 10.73
N GLY A 153 12.02 5.42 10.25
CA GLY A 153 11.28 4.85 9.12
C GLY A 153 10.47 3.61 9.50
N SER A 154 10.10 3.46 10.77
CA SER A 154 9.28 2.35 11.26
C SER A 154 7.88 2.81 11.66
N ALA A 155 6.93 1.88 11.67
CA ALA A 155 5.61 2.10 12.23
C ALA A 155 5.01 0.82 12.79
N ARG A 156 4.32 0.92 13.93
CA ARG A 156 3.40 -0.11 14.43
C ARG A 156 2.00 0.47 14.46
N VAL A 157 1.12 -0.08 13.64
CA VAL A 157 -0.25 0.41 13.46
C VAL A 157 -1.22 -0.66 13.90
N THR A 158 -2.22 -0.32 14.71
CA THR A 158 -3.29 -1.23 15.10
C THR A 158 -4.63 -0.56 14.81
N MET A 159 -5.52 -1.28 14.13
CA MET A 159 -6.89 -0.83 13.85
C MET A 159 -7.86 -2.01 13.81
N THR A 160 -9.14 -1.71 13.69
CA THR A 160 -10.20 -2.71 13.54
C THR A 160 -10.85 -2.56 12.18
N ALA A 161 -10.82 -3.61 11.37
CA ALA A 161 -11.61 -3.68 10.15
C ALA A 161 -13.08 -4.01 10.46
N PRO A 162 -14.04 -3.41 9.74
CA PRO A 162 -15.48 -3.58 10.02
C PRO A 162 -15.99 -4.98 9.69
N ALA A 163 -15.26 -5.72 8.86
CA ALA A 163 -15.51 -7.10 8.49
C ALA A 163 -14.18 -7.85 8.39
N ARG A 164 -14.26 -9.18 8.37
CA ARG A 164 -13.10 -10.04 8.11
C ARG A 164 -12.65 -9.93 6.67
N LEU A 165 -11.34 -9.81 6.49
CA LEU A 165 -10.73 -9.83 5.17
C LEU A 165 -10.70 -11.29 4.65
N THR A 166 -10.84 -11.45 3.34
CA THR A 166 -10.83 -12.75 2.66
C THR A 166 -9.80 -12.77 1.53
N HIS A 167 -9.65 -13.91 0.85
CA HIS A 167 -8.83 -14.06 -0.37
C HIS A 167 -9.19 -13.08 -1.50
N ALA A 168 -10.41 -12.50 -1.46
CA ALA A 168 -10.83 -11.44 -2.38
C ALA A 168 -10.17 -10.09 -2.09
N ASN A 169 -9.49 -9.95 -0.94
CA ASN A 169 -9.00 -8.70 -0.40
C ASN A 169 -7.47 -8.66 -0.29
N ALA A 170 -6.91 -7.46 -0.18
CA ALA A 170 -5.55 -7.24 0.28
C ALA A 170 -5.46 -6.02 1.20
N VAL A 171 -4.49 -6.04 2.11
CA VAL A 171 -4.11 -4.86 2.88
C VAL A 171 -3.10 -4.06 2.07
N LEU A 172 -3.37 -2.77 1.87
CA LEU A 172 -2.59 -1.85 1.05
C LEU A 172 -2.10 -0.67 1.89
N VAL A 173 -0.79 -0.40 1.86
CA VAL A 173 -0.20 0.81 2.47
C VAL A 173 0.08 1.83 1.37
N VAL A 174 -0.43 3.05 1.56
CA VAL A 174 -0.32 4.17 0.63
C VAL A 174 0.51 5.28 1.28
N TYR A 175 1.55 5.74 0.59
CA TYR A 175 2.35 6.91 0.95
C TYR A 175 1.72 8.18 0.39
N HIS A 176 1.62 9.24 1.20
CA HIS A 176 1.11 10.55 0.80
C HIS A 176 2.25 11.57 0.70
N SER A 177 2.56 11.99 -0.52
CA SER A 177 3.70 12.87 -0.84
C SER A 177 3.40 14.36 -0.61
N ASP A 178 2.12 14.73 -0.53
CA ASP A 178 1.62 16.05 -0.14
C ASP A 178 1.55 16.25 1.39
N ASN A 179 1.82 15.19 2.16
CA ASN A 179 1.78 15.21 3.62
C ASN A 179 0.36 15.43 4.21
N GLU A 180 -0.67 15.06 3.46
CA GLU A 180 -2.07 15.12 3.89
C GLU A 180 -2.64 13.72 4.17
N THR A 181 -3.72 13.68 4.96
CA THR A 181 -4.54 12.49 5.13
C THR A 181 -5.79 12.63 4.27
N HIS A 182 -6.04 11.69 3.36
CA HIS A 182 -7.18 11.74 2.45
C HIS A 182 -8.45 11.05 2.97
N GLY A 183 -8.43 10.60 4.24
CA GLY A 183 -9.59 10.00 4.90
C GLY A 183 -10.13 8.78 4.18
N THR A 184 -11.33 8.93 3.60
CA THR A 184 -12.03 7.87 2.84
C THR A 184 -11.43 7.59 1.46
N GLU A 185 -10.66 8.53 0.92
CA GLU A 185 -10.04 8.41 -0.39
C GLU A 185 -8.54 8.15 -0.25
N ARG A 186 -7.92 7.55 -1.27
CA ARG A 186 -6.47 7.32 -1.29
C ARG A 186 -5.68 8.56 -1.68
N GLY A 187 -6.29 9.56 -2.31
CA GLY A 187 -5.60 10.67 -2.96
C GLY A 187 -5.36 10.44 -4.46
N ALA A 188 -4.65 11.39 -5.10
CA ALA A 188 -4.38 11.37 -6.53
C ALA A 188 -3.18 10.46 -6.85
N LEU A 189 -3.44 9.30 -7.46
CA LEU A 189 -2.42 8.30 -7.74
C LEU A 189 -1.31 8.83 -8.65
N GLY A 190 -0.06 8.61 -8.26
CA GLY A 190 1.12 9.08 -8.98
C GLY A 190 1.44 10.56 -8.78
N GLU A 191 0.56 11.32 -8.12
CA GLU A 191 0.76 12.74 -7.83
C GLU A 191 0.94 13.00 -6.33
N THR A 192 -0.11 12.77 -5.54
CA THR A 192 -0.09 12.95 -4.08
C THR A 192 -0.08 11.62 -3.34
N ALA A 193 -0.55 10.55 -3.97
CA ALA A 193 -0.68 9.24 -3.36
C ALA A 193 0.06 8.16 -4.15
N HIS A 194 0.78 7.30 -3.42
CA HIS A 194 1.62 6.25 -4.00
C HIS A 194 1.48 4.95 -3.21
N HIS A 195 0.92 3.92 -3.83
CA HIS A 195 0.85 2.59 -3.24
C HIS A 195 2.26 2.03 -3.05
N GLN A 196 2.64 1.72 -1.80
CA GLN A 196 4.00 1.24 -1.52
C GLN A 196 4.05 -0.25 -1.19
N LEU A 197 3.18 -0.73 -0.30
CA LEU A 197 3.19 -2.12 0.17
C LEU A 197 1.82 -2.75 0.02
N ILE A 198 1.78 -4.04 -0.28
CA ILE A 198 0.56 -4.83 -0.37
C ILE A 198 0.75 -6.23 0.23
N ALA A 199 -0.25 -6.70 0.97
CA ALA A 199 -0.31 -8.05 1.50
C ALA A 199 -1.63 -8.68 1.05
N ARG A 200 -1.56 -9.61 0.10
CA ARG A 200 -2.72 -10.35 -0.40
C ARG A 200 -3.01 -11.53 0.52
N LEU A 201 -4.27 -11.68 0.88
CA LEU A 201 -4.70 -12.84 1.67
C LEU A 201 -4.68 -14.09 0.78
N PRO A 202 -4.27 -15.26 1.33
CA PRO A 202 -4.20 -16.52 0.60
C PRO A 202 -5.59 -17.08 0.25
#